data_AF-A0A350G5R3-F1
#
_entry.id   AF-A0A350G5R3-F1
#
_cell.length_a   1.000
_cell.length_b   1.000
_cell.length_c   1.000
_cell.angle_alpha   90.00
_cell.angle_beta   90.00
_cell.angle_gamma   90.00
#
_symmetry.space_group_name_H-M   'P 1'
#
loop_
_entity.id
_entity.type
_entity.pdbx_description
1 polymer ?
#
loop_
_entity_poly.entity_id
_entity_poly.type
_entity_poly.pdbx_seq_one_letter_code
_entity_poly.pdbx_strand_id
1 'polypeptide(L)'
;ELAENRYPFSEVKDANVLVFPSLESANIAYKLLARLGNAKAIGPILLGMGAPIHVLQTGDDVNDIVQIASVAVMDAMGREGR
;
A
#
# COMPACT_ATOMS: atom_id res chain seq x y z
N GLU A 1 -13.10 -2.66 20.44
CA GLU A 1 -13.22 -1.97 21.75
C GLU A 1 -12.89 -0.47 21.73
N LEU A 2 -11.62 -0.02 21.72
CA LEU A 2 -11.30 1.43 21.78
C LEU A 2 -11.95 2.26 20.66
N ALA A 3 -11.91 1.75 19.43
CA ALA A 3 -12.51 2.42 18.27
C ALA A 3 -14.03 2.50 18.40
N GLU A 4 -14.69 1.45 18.90
CA GLU A 4 -16.15 1.41 19.07
C GLU A 4 -16.61 2.33 20.20
N ASN A 5 -15.84 2.40 21.30
CA ASN A 5 -16.15 3.29 22.41
C ASN A 5 -15.96 4.78 22.05
N ARG A 6 -14.92 5.13 21.28
CA ARG A 6 -14.62 6.52 20.92
C ARG A 6 -15.36 7.00 19.67
N TYR A 7 -15.65 6.09 18.73
CA TYR A 7 -16.31 6.37 17.46
C TYR A 7 -17.48 5.41 17.24
N PRO A 8 -18.52 5.46 18.10
CA PRO A 8 -19.66 4.54 18.01
C PRO A 8 -20.43 4.68 16.70
N PHE A 9 -20.38 5.86 16.08
CA PHE A 9 -21.00 6.18 14.80
C PHE A 9 -20.23 5.62 13.58
N SER A 10 -18.99 5.14 13.75
CA SER A 10 -18.17 4.70 12.63
C SER A 10 -18.71 3.40 12.03
N GLU A 11 -19.02 3.43 10.73
CA GLU A 11 -19.32 2.23 9.94
C GLU A 11 -18.07 1.39 9.66
N VAL A 12 -16.88 2.00 9.71
CA VAL A 12 -15.62 1.27 9.56
C VAL A 12 -15.33 0.49 10.84
N LYS A 13 -15.35 -0.84 10.72
CA LYS A 13 -14.87 -1.82 11.71
C LYS A 13 -13.72 -2.61 11.09
N ASP A 14 -12.81 -3.12 11.92
CA ASP A 14 -11.64 -3.93 11.49
C ASP A 14 -10.87 -3.32 10.30
N ALA A 15 -10.45 -2.06 10.46
CA ALA A 15 -9.81 -1.30 9.40
C ALA A 15 -8.62 -2.05 8.77
N ASN A 16 -8.69 -2.26 7.46
CA ASN A 16 -7.67 -2.92 6.65
C ASN A 16 -6.95 -1.96 5.68
N VAL A 17 -7.44 -0.72 5.55
CA VAL A 17 -6.83 0.36 4.80
C VAL A 17 -6.61 1.53 5.74
N LEU A 18 -5.36 1.99 5.81
CA LEU A 18 -4.95 3.11 6.65
C LEU A 18 -4.55 4.30 5.77
N VAL A 19 -5.34 5.38 5.82
CA VAL A 19 -5.05 6.63 5.12
C VAL A 19 -4.32 7.57 6.08
N PHE A 20 -3.15 8.03 5.68
CA PHE A 20 -2.28 8.88 6.50
C PHE A 20 -2.44 10.36 6.14
N PRO A 21 -2.32 11.27 7.12
CA PRO A 21 -2.48 12.71 6.88
C PRO A 21 -1.30 13.34 6.12
N SER A 22 -0.14 12.68 6.08
CA SER A 22 1.05 13.19 5.38
C SER A 22 1.97 12.05 4.90
N LEU A 23 2.88 12.38 3.97
CA LEU A 23 3.87 11.42 3.47
C LEU A 23 4.84 10.96 4.56
N GLU A 24 5.23 11.84 5.47
CA GLU A 24 6.14 11.53 6.58
C GLU A 24 5.51 10.52 7.52
N SER A 25 4.26 10.75 7.93
CA SER A 25 3.53 9.83 8.81
C SER A 25 3.34 8.45 8.17
N ALA A 26 2.99 8.40 6.88
CA ALA A 26 2.91 7.16 6.12
C ALA A 26 4.26 6.43 6.06
N ASN A 27 5.33 7.14 5.66
CA ASN A 27 6.66 6.58 5.45
C ASN A 27 7.30 6.05 6.73
N ILE A 28 7.07 6.75 7.85
CA ILE A 28 7.49 6.27 9.18
C ILE A 28 6.70 5.02 9.56
N ALA A 29 5.37 5.07 9.48
CA ALA A 29 4.51 3.97 9.94
C ALA A 29 4.77 2.67 9.17
N TYR A 30 4.80 2.69 7.84
CA TYR A 30 4.97 1.45 7.07
C TYR A 30 6.38 0.87 7.26
N LYS A 31 7.43 1.70 7.39
CA LYS A 31 8.79 1.21 7.64
C LYS A 31 8.94 0.62 9.04
N LEU A 32 8.28 1.20 10.04
CA LEU A 32 8.23 0.61 11.39
C LEU A 32 7.53 -0.74 11.35
N LEU A 33 6.39 -0.87 10.66
CA LEU A 33 5.69 -2.14 10.49
C LEU A 33 6.55 -3.18 9.77
N ALA A 34 7.24 -2.79 8.70
CA ALA A 34 8.12 -3.69 7.95
C ALA A 34 9.29 -4.19 8.79
N ARG A 35 9.91 -3.32 9.59
CA ARG A 35 11.12 -3.65 10.37
C ARG A 35 10.84 -4.31 11.71
N LEU A 36 9.80 -3.88 12.41
CA LEU A 36 9.49 -4.31 13.78
C LEU A 36 8.30 -5.27 13.82
N GLY A 37 7.33 -5.10 12.92
CA GLY A 37 6.11 -5.88 12.88
C GLY A 37 6.22 -7.19 12.12
N ASN A 38 7.42 -7.53 11.61
CA ASN A 38 7.66 -8.69 10.74
C ASN A 38 6.71 -8.72 9.52
N ALA A 39 6.23 -7.55 9.12
CA ALA A 39 5.29 -7.40 8.02
C ALA A 39 6.05 -7.32 6.70
N LYS A 40 5.54 -7.99 5.66
CA LYS A 40 6.08 -7.84 4.31
C LYS A 40 5.56 -6.54 3.69
N ALA A 41 6.47 -5.60 3.40
CA ALA A 41 6.14 -4.43 2.60
C ALA A 41 6.24 -4.77 1.10
N ILE A 42 5.24 -4.35 0.32
CA ILE A 42 5.26 -4.43 -1.14
C ILE A 42 4.93 -3.03 -1.64
N GLY A 43 5.82 -2.42 -2.42
CA GLY A 43 5.64 -1.07 -2.94
C GLY A 43 6.95 -0.30 -3.10
N PRO A 44 6.88 0.97 -3.51
CA PRO A 44 5.66 1.78 -3.63
C PRO A 44 4.79 1.43 -4.85
N ILE A 45 3.47 1.39 -4.66
CA ILE A 45 2.49 1.20 -5.75
C ILE A 45 1.88 2.55 -6.09
N LEU A 46 1.98 2.97 -7.36
CA LEU A 46 1.38 4.21 -7.84
C LEU A 46 -0.08 4.00 -8.23
N LEU A 47 -0.94 4.93 -7.82
CA LEU A 47 -2.37 4.93 -8.13
C LEU A 47 -2.73 6.20 -8.91
N GLY A 48 -3.76 6.12 -9.76
CA GLY A 48 -4.28 7.27 -10.52
C GLY A 48 -3.51 7.64 -11.79
N MET A 49 -2.53 6.83 -12.18
CA MET A 49 -1.77 7.03 -13.42
C MET A 49 -2.59 6.67 -14.67
N GLY A 50 -2.40 7.39 -15.78
CA GLY A 50 -3.09 7.12 -17.06
C GLY A 50 -2.71 5.80 -17.75
N ALA A 51 -1.63 5.17 -17.31
CA ALA A 51 -1.14 3.86 -17.77
C ALA A 51 -0.60 3.06 -16.56
N PRO A 52 -0.46 1.72 -16.67
CA PRO A 52 0.08 0.87 -15.60
C PRO A 52 1.59 1.08 -15.44
N ILE A 53 1.95 2.10 -14.67
CA ILE A 53 3.32 2.56 -14.47
C ILE A 53 3.64 2.53 -12.97
N HIS A 54 4.73 1.88 -12.61
CA HIS A 54 5.28 1.85 -11.26
C HIS A 54 6.77 2.16 -11.28
N VAL A 55 7.29 2.62 -10.15
CA VAL A 55 8.69 3.06 -10.01
C VAL A 55 9.39 2.16 -9.01
N LEU A 56 10.56 1.67 -9.40
CA LEU A 56 11.47 0.92 -8.56
C LEU A 56 12.55 1.85 -7.99
N GLN A 57 13.12 1.48 -6.85
CA GLN A 57 14.25 2.18 -6.26
C GLN A 57 15.56 1.51 -6.66
N THR A 58 16.62 2.30 -6.77
CA THR A 58 17.97 1.75 -6.98
C THR A 58 18.37 0.95 -5.75
N GLY A 59 18.66 -0.33 -5.95
CA GLY A 59 19.02 -1.26 -4.87
C GLY A 59 17.89 -2.19 -4.43
N ASP A 60 16.73 -2.15 -5.08
CA ASP A 60 15.67 -3.14 -4.87
C ASP A 60 16.14 -4.55 -5.24
N ASP A 61 15.70 -5.54 -4.46
CA ASP A 61 16.03 -6.93 -4.71
C ASP A 61 15.24 -7.46 -5.93
N VAL A 62 15.73 -8.54 -6.54
CA VAL A 62 15.05 -9.20 -7.67
C VAL A 62 13.60 -9.56 -7.32
N ASN A 63 13.33 -9.95 -6.08
CA ASN A 63 11.98 -10.25 -5.62
C ASN A 63 11.07 -9.02 -5.68
N ASP A 64 11.53 -7.84 -5.28
CA ASP A 64 10.74 -6.61 -5.31
C ASP A 64 10.38 -6.24 -6.75
N ILE A 65 11.34 -6.38 -7.67
CA ILE A 65 11.12 -6.17 -9.11
C ILE A 65 10.01 -7.09 -9.63
N VAL A 66 10.08 -8.39 -9.32
CA VAL A 66 9.08 -9.38 -9.75
C VAL A 66 7.71 -9.07 -9.15
N GLN A 67 7.65 -8.65 -7.88
CA GLN A 67 6.40 -8.29 -7.23
C GLN A 67 5.76 -7.06 -7.85
N ILE A 68 6.53 -5.98 -8.10
CA ILE A 68 6.01 -4.77 -8.74
C ILE A 68 5.59 -5.03 -10.19
N ALA A 69 6.34 -5.86 -10.94
CA ALA A 69 5.94 -6.28 -12.29
C ALA A 69 4.59 -7.02 -12.27
N SER A 70 4.36 -7.88 -11.27
CA SER A 70 3.09 -8.59 -11.10
C SER A 70 1.94 -7.62 -10.83
N VAL A 71 2.17 -6.58 -10.01
CA VAL A 71 1.18 -5.52 -9.77
C VAL A 71 0.89 -4.72 -11.04
N ALA A 72 1.92 -4.38 -11.84
CA ALA A 72 1.73 -3.66 -13.10
C ALA A 72 0.88 -4.46 -14.11
N VAL A 73 1.09 -5.77 -14.20
CA VAL A 73 0.25 -6.67 -15.02
C VAL A 73 -1.19 -6.67 -14.53
N MET A 74 -1.42 -6.74 -13.21
CA MET A 74 -2.76 -6.66 -12.64
C MET A 74 -3.45 -5.32 -12.94
N ASP A 75 -2.73 -4.19 -12.82
CA ASP A 75 -3.28 -2.87 -13.16
C ASP A 75 -3.63 -2.77 -14.65
N ALA A 76 -2.81 -3.34 -15.54
CA ALA A 76 -3.09 -3.40 -16.97
C ALA A 76 -4.37 -4.18 -17.27
N MET A 77 -4.50 -5.40 -16.74
CA MET A 77 -5.69 -6.24 -16.94
C MET A 77 -6.97 -5.62 -16.35
N GLY A 78 -6.86 -4.98 -15.18
CA GLY A 78 -8.00 -4.32 -14.52
C GLY A 78 -8.58 -3.14 -15.30
N ARG A 79 -7.83 -2.60 -16.27
CA ARG A 79 -8.26 -1.50 -17.14
C ARG A 79 -8.96 -1.97 -18.41
N GLU A 80 -8.63 -3.15 -18.94
CA GLU A 80 -9.31 -3.71 -20.13
C GLU A 80 -10.79 -4.02 -19.86
N GLY A 81 -11.17 -4.19 -18.59
CA GLY A 81 -12.56 -4.40 -18.16
C GLY A 81 -13.34 -3.12 -17.79
N ARG A 82 -12.78 -1.92 -18.02
CA ARG A 82 -13.41 -0.62 -17.78
C ARG A 82 -13.64 0.13 -19.09
#